data_AF-A0A3Q4GBQ6-F1
#
_entry.id   AF-A0A3Q4GBQ6-F1
#
_cell.length_a   1.000
_cell.length_b   1.000
_cell.length_c   1.000
_cell.angle_alpha   90.00
_cell.angle_beta   90.00
_cell.angle_gamma   90.00
#
_symmetry.space_group_name_H-M   'P 1'
#
loop_
_entity.id
_entity.type
_entity.pdbx_description
1 polymer ?
#
loop_
_entity_poly.entity_id
_entity_poly.type
_entity_poly.pdbx_seq_one_letter_code
_entity_poly.pdbx_strand_id
1 'polypeptide(L)'
;MRYFQDVVENKLDTKEWPHQSECPAAWNGSGAVSARQKHRGSTQDDRRTGSRLIIFVIGGISFSEMRCAYEVTRAMKSCEVIIGSSHILTPTVLLDDIKALSKGPMESFTLEVETKA
;
A
#
# COMPACT_ATOMS: atom_id res chain seq x y z
N MET A 1 3.82 -11.35 9.57
CA MET A 1 2.59 -11.89 8.94
C MET A 1 1.29 -11.36 9.52
N ARG A 2 1.15 -11.16 10.85
CA ARG A 2 -0.12 -10.65 11.44
C ARG A 2 -0.54 -9.27 10.92
N TYR A 3 0.43 -8.39 10.64
CA TYR A 3 0.14 -7.03 10.21
C TYR A 3 -0.80 -6.94 9.00
N PHE A 4 -0.64 -7.78 7.96
CA PHE A 4 -1.53 -7.72 6.80
C PHE A 4 -2.97 -8.10 7.15
N GLN A 5 -3.16 -9.09 8.02
CA GLN A 5 -4.49 -9.48 8.47
C GLN A 5 -5.10 -8.37 9.32
N ASP A 6 -4.33 -7.81 10.25
CA ASP A 6 -4.80 -6.73 11.13
C ASP A 6 -5.18 -5.47 10.34
N VAL A 7 -4.42 -5.13 9.28
CA VAL A 7 -4.72 -3.98 8.41
C VAL A 7 -6.02 -4.23 7.64
N VAL A 8 -6.20 -5.40 7.04
CA VAL A 8 -7.41 -5.63 6.23
C VAL A 8 -8.66 -5.86 7.10
N GLU A 9 -8.49 -6.42 8.29
CA GLU A 9 -9.58 -6.53 9.28
C GLU A 9 -9.87 -5.21 9.99
N ASN A 10 -9.15 -4.13 9.67
CA ASN A 10 -9.26 -2.82 10.30
C ASN A 10 -9.10 -2.87 11.84
N LYS A 11 -8.21 -3.75 12.31
CA LYS A 11 -7.87 -3.98 13.73
C LYS A 11 -6.54 -3.35 14.13
N LEU A 12 -5.92 -2.59 13.23
CA LEU A 12 -4.66 -1.93 13.48
C LEU A 12 -4.87 -0.78 14.48
N ASP A 13 -4.05 -0.73 15.53
CA ASP A 13 -4.14 0.34 16.53
C ASP A 13 -3.75 1.68 15.91
N THR A 14 -4.69 2.62 15.91
CA THR A 14 -4.50 3.99 15.38
C THR A 14 -3.43 4.76 16.16
N LYS A 15 -3.10 4.35 17.39
CA LYS A 15 -2.01 4.95 18.16
C LYS A 15 -0.64 4.65 17.56
N GLU A 16 -0.43 3.42 17.11
CA GLU A 16 0.83 2.98 16.50
C GLU A 16 0.89 3.34 15.00
N TRP A 17 -0.27 3.45 14.35
CA TRP A 17 -0.40 3.75 12.91
C TRP A 17 -1.35 4.93 12.66
N PRO A 18 -0.92 6.17 12.90
CA PRO A 18 -1.77 7.34 12.77
C PRO A 18 -2.10 7.66 11.30
N HIS A 19 -3.35 8.03 11.05
CA HIS A 19 -3.78 8.56 9.76
C HIS A 19 -3.37 10.03 9.62
N GLN A 20 -2.77 10.41 8.49
CA GLN A 20 -2.38 11.79 8.20
C GLN A 20 -3.55 12.68 7.77
N SER A 21 -4.60 12.07 7.23
CA SER A 21 -5.85 12.74 6.88
C SER A 21 -7.00 11.85 7.30
N GLU A 22 -8.02 12.42 7.94
CA GLU A 22 -9.32 11.77 7.97
C GLU A 22 -9.85 11.74 6.54
N CYS A 23 -10.00 10.54 5.98
CA CYS A 23 -10.78 10.40 4.76
C CYS A 23 -12.20 10.85 5.16
N PRO A 24 -12.78 11.94 4.61
CA PRO A 24 -14.19 12.18 4.81
C PRO A 24 -14.86 10.89 4.34
N ALA A 25 -15.61 10.24 5.25
CA ALA A 25 -16.24 8.96 5.00
C ALA A 25 -16.68 8.92 3.55
N ALA A 26 -16.07 8.05 2.74
CA ALA A 26 -16.38 7.99 1.33
C ALA A 26 -17.87 7.66 1.26
N TRP A 27 -18.64 8.73 1.08
CA TRP A 27 -19.61 8.86 0.03
C TRP A 27 -20.51 7.63 -0.06
N ASN A 28 -21.72 7.76 0.49
CA ASN A 28 -22.95 7.17 -0.03
C ASN A 28 -22.94 6.78 -1.54
N GLY A 29 -22.27 5.68 -1.90
CA GLY A 29 -22.43 4.93 -3.15
C GLY A 29 -22.09 5.59 -4.50
N SER A 30 -21.68 6.85 -4.60
CA SER A 30 -21.19 7.45 -5.85
C SER A 30 -19.67 7.60 -5.86
N GLY A 31 -19.01 6.80 -6.69
CA GLY A 31 -17.60 7.01 -7.02
C GLY A 31 -17.37 8.41 -7.62
N ALA A 32 -16.10 8.80 -7.76
CA ALA A 32 -15.72 10.03 -8.43
C ALA A 32 -16.38 10.13 -9.82
N VAL A 33 -17.26 11.12 -10.00
CA VAL A 33 -17.94 11.38 -11.28
C VAL A 33 -17.20 12.48 -12.03
N SER A 34 -16.83 12.20 -13.28
CA SER A 34 -16.34 13.22 -14.20
C SER A 34 -17.49 14.16 -14.58
N ALA A 35 -17.30 15.48 -14.48
CA ALA A 35 -18.26 16.48 -14.94
C ALA A 35 -18.49 16.47 -16.47
N ARG A 36 -17.76 15.63 -17.22
CA ARG A 36 -17.82 15.53 -18.68
C ARG A 36 -18.36 14.17 -19.17
N GLN A 37 -19.17 13.47 -18.39
CA GLN A 37 -19.63 12.15 -18.80
C GLN A 37 -20.81 12.24 -19.80
N LYS A 38 -20.47 12.34 -21.09
CA LYS A 38 -21.37 11.97 -22.19
C LYS A 38 -21.61 10.45 -22.10
N HIS A 39 -22.88 10.03 -22.04
CA HIS A 39 -23.30 8.63 -21.96
C HIS A 39 -22.55 7.75 -22.97
N ARG A 40 -21.62 6.92 -22.50
CA ARG A 40 -21.18 5.71 -23.19
C ARG A 40 -21.43 4.52 -22.28
N GLY A 41 -21.99 3.46 -22.87
CA GLY A 41 -22.47 2.27 -22.18
C GLY A 41 -21.43 1.69 -21.23
N SER A 42 -21.84 1.54 -19.97
CA SER A 42 -21.07 0.91 -18.90
C SER A 42 -20.72 -0.52 -19.31
N THR A 43 -19.46 -0.75 -19.67
CA THR A 43 -18.85 -2.06 -19.56
C THR A 43 -18.78 -2.40 -18.07
N GLN A 44 -19.48 -3.47 -17.67
CA GLN A 44 -19.58 -3.97 -16.30
C GLN A 44 -18.23 -4.31 -15.63
N ASP A 45 -17.12 -4.28 -16.37
CA ASP A 45 -15.81 -4.71 -15.89
C ASP A 45 -15.09 -3.65 -15.03
N ASP A 46 -15.48 -2.38 -15.16
CA ASP A 46 -14.87 -1.27 -14.38
C ASP A 46 -15.41 -1.19 -12.94
N ARG A 47 -16.37 -2.06 -12.59
CA ARG A 47 -17.02 -2.13 -11.27
C ARG A 47 -16.47 -3.21 -10.35
N ARG A 48 -15.32 -3.81 -10.67
CA ARG A 48 -14.49 -4.52 -9.67
C ARG A 48 -13.74 -3.54 -8.75
N THR A 49 -14.40 -2.46 -8.34
CA THR A 49 -13.86 -1.45 -7.42
C THR A 49 -13.95 -1.98 -5.99
N GLY A 50 -13.21 -3.05 -5.70
CA GLY A 50 -12.93 -3.44 -4.33
C GLY A 50 -12.09 -2.36 -3.64
N SER A 51 -12.10 -2.34 -2.31
CA SER A 51 -11.18 -1.50 -1.54
C SER A 51 -9.74 -1.85 -1.94
N ARG A 52 -8.87 -0.85 -2.12
CA ARG A 52 -7.45 -1.08 -2.42
C ARG A 52 -6.61 -0.73 -1.21
N LEU A 53 -5.79 -1.68 -0.78
CA LEU A 53 -4.81 -1.47 0.27
C LEU A 53 -3.43 -1.38 -0.36
N ILE A 54 -2.79 -0.22 -0.29
CA ILE A 54 -1.45 0.00 -0.82
C ILE A 54 -0.46 0.01 0.35
N ILE A 55 0.54 -0.86 0.28
CA ILE A 55 1.60 -0.98 1.30
C ILE A 55 2.95 -0.70 0.63
N PHE A 56 3.71 0.23 1.20
CA PHE A 56 5.06 0.54 0.76
C PHE A 56 6.06 0.20 1.87
N VAL A 57 6.97 -0.74 1.61
CA VAL A 57 8.00 -1.18 2.55
C VAL A 57 9.31 -0.45 2.24
N ILE A 58 9.79 0.32 3.21
CA ILE A 58 11.08 1.01 3.12
C ILE A 58 12.21 0.00 3.36
N GLY A 59 13.28 0.09 2.57
CA GLY A 59 14.46 -0.78 2.71
C GLY A 59 14.35 -2.12 1.97
N GLY A 60 13.27 -2.32 1.21
CA GLY A 60 13.08 -3.46 0.33
C GLY A 60 12.05 -4.47 0.84
N ILE A 61 11.61 -5.38 -0.05
CA ILE A 61 10.58 -6.38 0.25
C ILE A 61 11.07 -7.80 -0.01
N SER A 62 10.76 -8.72 0.89
CA SER A 62 11.05 -10.14 0.71
C SER A 62 9.95 -10.87 -0.09
N PHE A 63 10.32 -11.97 -0.74
CA PHE A 63 9.34 -12.85 -1.40
C PHE A 63 8.28 -13.43 -0.43
N SER A 64 8.62 -13.62 0.84
CA SER A 64 7.66 -14.06 1.86
C SER A 64 6.54 -13.05 2.10
N GLU A 65 6.85 -11.74 2.07
CA GLU A 65 5.86 -10.67 2.26
C GLU A 65 4.98 -10.53 1.03
N MET A 66 5.59 -10.56 -0.15
CA MET A 66 4.86 -10.57 -1.41
C MET A 66 3.89 -11.75 -1.47
N ARG A 67 4.33 -12.96 -1.07
CA ARG A 67 3.48 -14.15 -1.02
C ARG A 67 2.27 -13.97 -0.10
N CYS A 68 2.44 -13.44 1.11
CA CYS A 68 1.30 -13.29 2.00
C CYS A 68 0.35 -12.16 1.60
N ALA A 69 0.82 -11.10 0.92
CA ALA A 69 -0.09 -10.13 0.28
C ALA A 69 -1.03 -10.82 -0.73
N TYR A 70 -0.51 -11.77 -1.53
CA TYR A 70 -1.34 -12.58 -2.44
C TYR A 70 -2.30 -13.51 -1.70
N GLU A 71 -1.86 -14.18 -0.65
CA GLU A 71 -2.71 -15.08 0.15
C GLU A 71 -3.88 -14.31 0.78
N VAL A 72 -3.62 -13.11 1.29
CA VAL A 72 -4.61 -12.21 1.89
C VAL A 72 -5.58 -11.67 0.83
N THR A 73 -5.10 -11.26 -0.34
CA THR A 73 -5.95 -10.84 -1.46
C THR A 73 -6.84 -11.98 -1.97
N ARG A 74 -6.32 -13.22 -2.01
CA ARG A 74 -7.13 -14.39 -2.38
C ARG A 74 -8.19 -14.73 -1.35
N ALA A 75 -7.90 -14.54 -0.06
CA ALA A 75 -8.86 -14.74 1.01
C ALA A 75 -10.00 -13.70 0.96
N MET A 76 -9.71 -12.48 0.52
CA MET A 76 -10.67 -11.37 0.50
C MET A 76 -10.91 -10.83 -0.90
N LYS A 77 -11.98 -11.31 -1.52
CA LYS A 77 -12.37 -10.91 -2.89
C LYS A 77 -12.81 -9.44 -3.01
N SER A 78 -13.10 -8.77 -1.89
CA SER A 78 -13.53 -7.38 -1.83
C SER A 78 -12.39 -6.38 -1.63
N CYS A 79 -11.18 -6.84 -1.31
CA CYS A 79 -10.03 -5.98 -1.04
C CYS A 79 -8.80 -6.45 -1.83
N GLU A 80 -8.24 -5.56 -2.65
CA GLU A 80 -7.01 -5.82 -3.42
C GLU A 80 -5.81 -5.25 -2.65
N VAL A 81 -4.85 -6.11 -2.29
CA VAL A 81 -3.61 -5.68 -1.63
C VAL A 81 -2.51 -5.50 -2.66
N ILE A 82 -2.05 -4.26 -2.81
CA ILE A 82 -0.92 -3.89 -3.65
C ILE A 82 0.26 -3.61 -2.73
N ILE A 83 1.37 -4.30 -2.96
CA ILE A 83 2.59 -4.09 -2.19
C ILE A 83 3.76 -3.69 -3.06
N GLY A 84 4.54 -2.71 -2.59
CA GLY A 84 5.75 -2.24 -3.23
C GLY A 84 6.85 -1.91 -2.23
N SER A 85 8.05 -1.68 -2.74
CA SER A 85 9.23 -1.28 -1.98
C SER A 85 10.22 -0.59 -2.91
N SER A 86 11.35 -0.14 -2.36
CA SER A 86 12.48 0.38 -3.15
C SER A 86 13.11 -0.71 -4.04
N HIS A 87 13.30 -1.90 -3.50
CA HIS A 87 13.89 -3.05 -4.21
C HIS A 87 13.38 -4.39 -3.65
N ILE A 88 13.57 -5.47 -4.42
CA ILE A 88 13.21 -6.83 -3.99
C ILE A 88 14.41 -7.46 -3.29
N LEU A 89 14.20 -7.91 -2.06
CA LEU A 89 15.20 -8.51 -1.20
C LEU A 89 15.26 -10.03 -1.37
N THR A 90 16.50 -10.50 -1.45
CA THR A 90 16.87 -11.88 -1.12
C THR A 90 17.69 -11.86 0.17
N PRO A 91 17.76 -12.96 0.93
CA PRO A 91 18.52 -12.99 2.19
C PRO A 91 19.99 -12.56 2.04
N THR A 92 20.61 -12.85 0.88
CA THR A 92 21.98 -12.43 0.58
C THR A 92 22.08 -10.93 0.35
N VAL A 93 21.17 -10.34 -0.45
CA VAL A 93 21.14 -8.89 -0.72
C VAL A 93 20.91 -8.11 0.58
N LEU A 94 20.03 -8.59 1.45
CA LEU A 94 19.80 -7.97 2.75
C LEU A 94 21.08 -7.91 3.61
N LEU A 95 21.86 -9.00 3.64
CA LEU A 95 23.12 -9.02 4.41
C LEU A 95 24.17 -8.08 3.82
N ASP A 96 24.22 -7.97 2.49
CA ASP A 96 25.11 -7.03 1.80
C ASP A 96 24.70 -5.58 2.06
N ASP A 97 23.40 -5.28 2.03
CA ASP A 97 22.85 -3.95 2.37
C ASP A 97 23.18 -3.56 3.82
N ILE A 98 23.02 -4.49 4.77
CA ILE A 98 23.36 -4.28 6.19
C ILE A 98 24.88 -4.07 6.36
N LYS A 99 25.70 -4.82 5.65
CA LYS A 99 27.15 -4.66 5.68
C LYS A 99 27.59 -3.32 5.09
N ALA A 100 26.90 -2.83 4.06
CA ALA A 100 27.16 -1.55 3.44
C ALA A 100 26.84 -0.37 4.38
N LEU A 101 25.78 -0.48 5.19
CA LEU A 101 25.43 0.52 6.21
C LEU A 101 26.56 0.78 7.22
N SER A 102 27.42 -0.22 7.47
CA SER A 102 28.56 -0.06 8.39
C SER A 102 29.72 0.76 7.81
N LYS A 103 29.74 1.10 6.51
CA LYS A 103 30.94 1.60 5.81
C LYS A 103 31.01 3.12 5.54
N GLY A 104 30.19 3.95 6.16
CA GLY A 104 30.22 5.42 5.99
C GLY A 104 29.00 5.96 5.24
N PRO A 105 28.83 7.29 5.14
CA PRO A 105 27.53 7.93 5.09
C PRO A 105 26.76 7.55 3.82
N MET A 106 25.57 6.99 4.03
CA MET A 106 24.58 6.67 3.00
C MET A 106 23.95 7.97 2.48
N GLU A 107 23.74 8.06 1.17
CA GLU A 107 23.05 9.21 0.57
C GLU A 107 21.68 9.41 1.24
N SER A 108 21.43 10.61 1.73
CA SER A 108 20.18 10.96 2.39
C SER A 108 19.05 11.01 1.36
N PHE A 109 18.04 10.17 1.54
CA PHE A 109 16.79 10.27 0.79
C PHE A 109 15.89 11.30 1.50
N THR A 110 15.85 12.54 0.99
CA THR A 110 14.98 13.58 1.54
C THR A 110 13.62 13.51 0.85
N LEU A 111 12.58 13.13 1.60
CA LEU A 111 11.20 13.25 1.14
C LEU A 111 10.72 14.67 1.45
N GLU A 112 10.67 15.53 0.43
CA GLU A 112 10.05 16.84 0.56
C GLU A 112 8.53 16.66 0.65
N VAL A 113 8.00 16.78 1.87
CA VAL A 113 6.55 16.87 2.11
C VAL A 113 6.14 18.31 1.85
N GLU A 114 5.72 18.62 0.62
CA GLU A 114 5.13 19.92 0.33
C GLU A 114 3.68 19.98 0.84
N THR A 115 3.50 20.46 2.07
CA THR A 115 2.19 20.85 2.62
C THR A 115 1.82 22.22 2.05
N LYS A 116 1.04 22.25 0.96
CA LYS A 116 0.34 23.47 0.54
C LYS A 116 -0.86 23.71 1.46
N ALA A 117 -0.80 24.83 2.17
CA ALA A 117 -1.89 25.44 2.92
C ALA A 117 -2.96 26.03 1.99
#